data_AF-A0A7R9UED5-F1
#
_entry.id   AF-A0A7R9UED5-F1
#
_cell.length_a   1.000
_cell.length_b   1.000
_cell.length_c   1.000
_cell.angle_alpha   90.00
_cell.angle_beta   90.00
_cell.angle_gamma   90.00
#
_symmetry.space_group_name_H-M   'P 1'
#
loop_
_entity.id
_entity.type
_entity.pdbx_description
1 polymer ?
#
loop_
_entity_poly.entity_id
_entity_poly.type
_entity_poly.pdbx_seq_one_letter_code
_entity_poly.pdbx_strand_id
1 'polypeptide(L)'
;PKPHAMERMYQQALSAGRLLPDAAQLRLVGMLSQLQGKLPAFAASLEQHRAELSALQRQIQTVPSKDEGRLQQLHQKLEELRPPRKPKGIYIHGGVGTGKTQLMDLFFESTQLAKKRRVHL
;
A
#
# COMPACT_ATOMS: atom_id res chain seq x y z
N PRO A 1 -23.22 1.00 2.61
CA PRO A 1 -21.77 0.68 2.77
C PRO A 1 -21.39 0.61 4.25
N LYS A 2 -20.74 -0.48 4.70
CA LYS A 2 -20.21 -0.55 6.07
C LYS A 2 -19.04 0.45 6.19
N PRO A 3 -18.96 1.24 7.27
CA PRO A 3 -17.87 2.20 7.44
C PRO A 3 -16.52 1.50 7.46
N HIS A 4 -15.53 2.10 6.81
CA HIS A 4 -14.17 1.57 6.77
C HIS A 4 -13.59 1.47 8.20
N ALA A 5 -12.57 0.63 8.39
CA ALA A 5 -11.99 0.40 9.72
C ALA A 5 -11.49 1.72 10.34
N MET A 6 -10.84 2.57 9.55
CA MET A 6 -10.40 3.89 9.99
C MET A 6 -11.56 4.80 10.43
N GLU A 7 -12.64 4.89 9.65
CA GLU A 7 -13.82 5.71 9.99
C GLU A 7 -14.41 5.31 11.34
N ARG A 8 -14.52 4.01 11.62
CA ARG A 8 -14.99 3.51 12.91
C ARG A 8 -14.06 3.92 14.06
N MET A 9 -12.75 3.79 13.87
CA MET A 9 -11.77 4.19 14.89
C MET A 9 -11.76 5.70 15.13
N TYR A 10 -11.99 6.51 14.08
CA TYR A 10 -12.14 7.96 14.20
C TYR A 10 -13.40 8.33 14.99
N GLN A 11 -14.55 7.72 14.68
CA GLN A 11 -15.78 7.95 15.45
C GLN A 11 -15.64 7.56 16.92
N GLN A 12 -14.95 6.45 17.22
CA GLN A 12 -14.64 6.05 18.59
C GLN A 12 -13.71 7.05 19.30
N ALA A 13 -12.76 7.65 18.59
CA ALA A 13 -11.88 8.66 19.15
C ALA A 13 -12.64 9.97 19.48
N LEU A 14 -13.60 10.36 18.63
CA LEU A 14 -14.50 11.48 18.90
C LEU A 14 -15.39 11.20 20.12
N SER A 15 -16.04 10.03 20.17
CA SER A 15 -16.94 9.68 21.28
C SER A 15 -16.21 9.55 22.62
N ALA A 16 -14.93 9.18 22.60
CA ALA A 16 -14.07 9.11 23.78
C ALA A 16 -13.44 10.47 24.18
N GLY A 17 -13.72 11.56 23.46
CA GLY A 17 -13.14 12.88 23.73
C GLY A 17 -11.64 12.99 23.44
N ARG A 18 -11.05 12.02 22.73
CA ARG A 18 -9.62 12.02 22.38
C ARG A 18 -9.30 12.88 21.15
N LEU A 19 -10.31 13.23 20.38
CA LEU A 19 -10.24 14.11 19.22
C LEU A 19 -11.40 15.09 19.24
N LEU A 20 -11.14 16.32 18.80
CA LEU A 20 -12.17 17.31 18.54
C LEU A 20 -12.55 17.27 17.06
N PRO A 21 -13.85 17.32 16.72
CA PRO A 21 -14.29 17.22 15.33
C PRO A 21 -13.83 18.44 14.54
N ASP A 22 -13.23 18.19 13.38
CA ASP A 22 -12.79 19.22 12.44
C ASP A 22 -13.12 18.80 10.99
N ALA A 23 -13.48 19.79 10.17
CA ALA A 23 -13.88 19.55 8.78
C ALA A 23 -12.71 19.04 7.92
N ALA A 24 -11.48 19.48 8.19
CA ALA A 24 -10.31 18.97 7.48
C ALA A 24 -9.96 17.54 7.91
N GLN A 25 -10.11 17.22 9.20
CA GLN A 25 -9.97 15.85 9.71
C GLN A 25 -10.95 14.89 9.01
N LEU A 26 -12.23 15.26 8.91
CA LEU A 26 -13.24 14.45 8.22
C LEU A 26 -12.88 14.16 6.75
N ARG A 27 -12.42 15.19 6.01
CA ARG A 27 -11.96 15.02 4.63
C ARG A 27 -10.77 14.06 4.55
N LEU A 28 -9.80 14.24 5.44
CA LEU A 28 -8.60 13.41 5.48
C LEU A 28 -8.93 11.95 5.83
N VAL A 29 -9.83 11.72 6.79
CA VAL A 29 -10.33 10.37 7.14
C VAL A 29 -10.97 9.70 5.93
N GLY A 30 -11.79 10.41 5.16
CA GLY A 30 -12.38 9.87 3.93
C GLY A 30 -11.33 9.49 2.89
N MET A 31 -10.34 10.37 2.63
CA MET A 31 -9.25 10.09 1.69
C MET A 31 -8.40 8.89 2.11
N LEU A 32 -8.04 8.81 3.39
CA LEU A 32 -7.25 7.72 3.95
C LEU A 32 -8.04 6.40 3.99
N SER A 33 -9.35 6.44 4.21
CA SER A 33 -10.22 5.27 4.14
C SER A 33 -10.33 4.71 2.72
N GLN A 34 -10.46 5.58 1.71
CA GLN A 34 -10.43 5.16 0.31
C GLN A 34 -9.07 4.55 -0.07
N LEU A 35 -7.97 5.15 0.42
CA LEU A 35 -6.63 4.58 0.21
C LEU A 35 -6.51 3.20 0.85
N GLN A 36 -6.97 3.06 2.09
CA GLN A 36 -6.98 1.78 2.81
C GLN A 36 -7.72 0.69 2.03
N GLY A 37 -8.86 1.01 1.40
CA GLY A 37 -9.59 0.06 0.55
C GLY A 37 -8.81 -0.39 -0.70
N LYS A 38 -7.91 0.44 -1.24
CA LYS A 38 -7.11 0.14 -2.43
C LYS A 38 -5.82 -0.62 -2.12
N LEU A 39 -5.34 -0.57 -0.88
CA LEU A 39 -4.06 -1.16 -0.47
C LEU A 39 -3.98 -2.68 -0.68
N PRO A 40 -5.00 -3.51 -0.37
CA PRO A 40 -4.91 -4.96 -0.56
C PRO A 40 -4.70 -5.37 -2.01
N ALA A 41 -5.46 -4.76 -2.93
CA ALA A 41 -5.34 -5.04 -4.36
C ALA A 41 -3.95 -4.65 -4.89
N PHE A 42 -3.43 -3.50 -4.45
CA PHE A 42 -2.08 -3.07 -4.81
C PHE A 42 -1.01 -4.01 -4.25
N ALA A 43 -1.14 -4.44 -2.99
CA ALA A 43 -0.23 -5.39 -2.36
C ALA A 43 -0.23 -6.75 -3.08
N ALA A 44 -1.41 -7.25 -3.45
CA ALA A 44 -1.54 -8.49 -4.22
C ALA A 44 -0.84 -8.40 -5.59
N SER A 45 -1.04 -7.29 -6.31
CA SER A 45 -0.36 -7.05 -7.60
C SER A 45 1.17 -7.04 -7.47
N LEU A 46 1.71 -6.45 -6.40
CA LEU A 46 3.15 -6.48 -6.12
C LEU A 46 3.65 -7.90 -5.80
N GLU A 47 2.91 -8.67 -5.02
CA GLU A 47 3.26 -10.05 -4.66
C GLU A 47 3.26 -10.95 -5.91
N GLN A 48 2.25 -10.81 -6.78
CA GLN A 48 2.15 -11.53 -8.06
C GLN A 48 3.33 -11.22 -8.97
N HIS A 49 3.66 -9.94 -9.16
CA HIS A 49 4.79 -9.55 -9.99
C HIS A 49 6.12 -10.10 -9.47
N ARG A 50 6.34 -10.09 -8.14
CA ARG A 50 7.52 -10.70 -7.52
C ARG A 50 7.58 -12.20 -7.72
N ALA A 51 6.44 -12.88 -7.60
CA ALA A 51 6.35 -14.32 -7.84
C ALA A 51 6.70 -14.66 -9.29
N GLU A 52 6.16 -13.91 -10.25
CA GLU A 52 6.43 -14.10 -11.68
C GLU A 52 7.90 -13.87 -12.03
N LEU A 53 8.49 -12.77 -11.54
CA LEU A 53 9.93 -12.51 -11.69
C LEU A 53 10.77 -13.66 -11.14
N SER A 54 10.45 -14.15 -9.94
CA SER A 54 11.20 -15.24 -9.31
C SER A 54 11.07 -16.56 -10.09
N ALA A 55 9.89 -16.83 -10.67
CA ALA A 55 9.66 -18.01 -11.48
C ALA A 55 10.45 -17.95 -12.78
N LEU A 56 10.47 -16.79 -13.44
CA LEU A 56 11.19 -16.60 -14.70
C LEU A 56 12.70 -16.68 -14.51
N GLN A 57 13.23 -16.07 -13.43
CA GLN A 57 14.64 -16.20 -13.05
C GLN A 57 15.04 -17.65 -12.80
N ARG A 58 14.21 -18.44 -12.11
CA ARG A 58 14.45 -19.88 -11.92
C ARG A 58 14.45 -20.64 -13.25
N GLN A 59 13.51 -20.34 -14.15
CA GLN A 59 13.47 -20.99 -15.46
C GLN A 59 14.76 -20.74 -16.23
N ILE A 60 15.23 -19.48 -16.31
CA ILE A 60 16.50 -19.12 -16.95
C ILE A 60 17.67 -19.92 -16.37
N GLN A 61 17.75 -20.07 -15.05
CA GLN A 61 18.81 -20.84 -14.39
C GLN A 61 18.78 -22.34 -14.71
N THR A 62 17.61 -22.90 -14.98
CA THR A 62 17.41 -24.34 -15.21
C THR A 62 17.40 -24.76 -16.68
N VAL A 63 17.28 -23.80 -17.61
CA VAL A 63 17.26 -24.11 -19.03
C VAL A 63 18.65 -24.60 -19.48
N PRO A 64 18.74 -25.72 -20.23
CA PRO A 64 20.01 -26.20 -20.76
C PRO A 64 20.68 -25.15 -21.64
N SER A 65 21.98 -24.92 -21.46
CA SER A 65 22.74 -23.90 -22.20
C SER A 65 22.73 -24.07 -23.73
N LYS A 66 22.44 -25.28 -24.21
CA LYS A 66 22.30 -25.61 -25.64
C LYS A 66 20.97 -25.17 -26.26
N ASP A 67 19.99 -24.76 -25.46
CA ASP A 67 18.69 -24.30 -25.92
C ASP A 67 18.65 -22.76 -25.98
N GLU A 68 19.46 -22.21 -26.88
CA GLU A 68 19.64 -20.75 -27.03
C GLU A 68 18.33 -20.02 -27.35
N GLY A 69 17.48 -20.62 -28.19
CA GLY A 69 16.18 -20.03 -28.55
C GLY A 69 15.26 -19.87 -27.35
N ARG A 70 15.19 -20.87 -26.48
CA ARG A 70 14.40 -20.78 -25.25
C ARG A 70 14.99 -19.79 -24.25
N LEU A 71 16.31 -19.75 -24.10
CA LEU A 71 16.98 -18.75 -23.25
C LEU A 71 16.67 -17.32 -23.70
N GLN A 72 16.74 -17.07 -25.01
CA GLN A 72 16.44 -15.76 -25.59
C GLN A 72 14.98 -15.34 -25.34
N GLN A 73 14.02 -16.26 -25.49
CA GLN A 73 12.61 -16.00 -25.19
C GLN A 73 12.37 -15.65 -23.72
N LEU A 74 13.02 -16.35 -22.79
CA LEU A 74 12.86 -16.08 -21.36
C LEU A 74 13.50 -14.75 -20.94
N HIS A 75 14.64 -14.39 -21.53
CA HIS A 75 15.25 -13.07 -21.33
C HIS A 75 14.35 -11.94 -21.87
N GLN A 76 13.79 -12.10 -23.08
CA GLN A 76 12.83 -11.13 -23.61
C GLN A 76 11.62 -10.96 -22.69
N LYS A 77 11.04 -12.08 -22.22
CA LYS A 77 9.91 -12.04 -21.28
C LYS A 77 10.29 -11.35 -19.96
N LEU A 78 11.53 -11.49 -19.51
CA LEU A 78 12.03 -10.85 -18.29
C LEU A 78 12.13 -9.33 -18.47
N GLU A 79 12.58 -8.88 -19.63
CA GLU A 79 12.64 -7.45 -19.98
C GLU A 79 11.25 -6.83 -20.14
N GLU A 80 10.29 -7.59 -20.66
CA GLU A 80 8.89 -7.16 -20.82
C GLU A 80 8.11 -7.12 -19.49
N LEU A 81 8.57 -7.87 -18.48
CA LEU A 81 7.92 -7.95 -17.17
C LEU A 81 8.14 -6.66 -16.36
N ARG A 82 7.27 -5.68 -16.59
CA ARG A 82 7.33 -4.38 -15.92
C ARG A 82 6.75 -4.42 -14.50
N PRO A 83 7.38 -3.76 -13.52
CA PRO A 83 6.83 -3.65 -12.18
C PRO A 83 5.54 -2.83 -12.16
N PRO A 84 4.63 -3.10 -11.21
CA PRO A 84 3.49 -2.24 -10.96
C PRO A 84 3.95 -0.79 -10.75
N ARG A 85 3.19 0.17 -11.28
CA ARG A 85 3.53 1.60 -11.13
C ARG A 85 3.67 1.95 -9.65
N LYS A 86 4.81 2.54 -9.30
CA LYS A 86 5.05 3.02 -7.93
C LYS A 86 3.98 4.08 -7.58
N PRO A 87 3.26 3.93 -6.46
CA PRO A 87 2.25 4.90 -6.06
C PRO A 87 2.94 6.21 -5.66
N LYS A 88 2.24 7.33 -5.87
CA LYS A 88 2.68 8.63 -5.35
C LYS A 88 2.56 8.64 -3.83
N GLY A 89 3.51 9.28 -3.16
CA GLY A 89 3.42 9.53 -1.72
C GLY A 89 2.33 10.56 -1.40
N ILE A 90 1.79 10.50 -0.18
CA ILE A 90 0.87 11.50 0.36
C ILE A 90 1.61 12.31 1.42
N TYR A 91 1.52 13.63 1.32
CA TYR A 91 2.02 14.56 2.32
C TYR A 91 0.84 15.28 2.97
N ILE A 92 0.78 15.27 4.30
CA ILE A 92 -0.28 15.91 5.08
C ILE A 92 0.30 17.13 5.78
N HIS A 93 -0.27 18.30 5.54
CA HIS A 93 0.11 19.56 6.18
C HIS A 93 -1.10 20.27 6.76
N GLY A 94 -0.87 21.20 7.70
CA GLY A 94 -1.91 21.98 8.38
C GLY A 94 -1.42 22.49 9.73
N GLY A 95 -2.20 23.37 10.38
CA GLY A 95 -1.83 24.04 11.64
C GLY A 95 -1.44 23.10 12.79
N VAL A 96 -0.72 23.60 13.79
CA VAL A 96 -0.33 22.82 14.98
C VAL A 96 -1.58 22.43 15.78
N GLY A 97 -1.57 21.25 16.41
CA GLY A 97 -2.69 20.79 17.23
C GLY A 97 -3.92 20.25 16.47
N THR A 98 -3.90 20.22 15.14
CA THR A 98 -5.05 19.77 14.32
C THR A 98 -5.26 18.25 14.25
N GLY A 99 -4.58 17.46 15.08
CA GLY A 99 -4.78 16.00 15.14
C GLY A 99 -4.17 15.19 14.00
N LYS A 100 -3.33 15.78 13.12
CA LYS A 100 -2.73 15.07 11.97
C LYS A 100 -1.97 13.79 12.36
N THR A 101 -1.14 13.86 13.39
CA THR A 101 -0.38 12.70 13.89
C THR A 101 -1.33 11.61 14.33
N GLN A 102 -2.36 11.97 15.08
CA GLN A 102 -3.36 11.03 15.58
C GLN A 102 -4.17 10.40 14.45
N LEU A 103 -4.51 11.13 13.39
CA LEU A 103 -5.14 10.56 12.20
C LEU A 103 -4.21 9.57 11.47
N MET A 104 -2.91 9.84 11.42
CA MET A 104 -1.94 8.88 10.88
C MET A 104 -1.79 7.64 11.76
N ASP A 105 -1.91 7.77 13.09
CA ASP A 105 -1.96 6.62 14.02
C ASP A 105 -3.13 5.72 13.66
N LEU A 106 -4.34 6.29 13.59
CA LEU A 106 -5.56 5.57 13.30
C LEU A 106 -5.50 4.89 11.92
N PHE A 107 -4.97 5.58 10.91
CA PHE A 107 -4.75 4.99 9.59
C PHE A 107 -3.78 3.82 9.64
N PHE A 108 -2.64 3.98 10.33
CA PHE A 108 -1.64 2.92 10.44
C PHE A 108 -2.20 1.71 11.18
N GLU A 109 -2.87 1.90 12.30
CA GLU A 109 -3.49 0.84 13.11
C GLU A 109 -4.58 0.10 12.35
N SER A 110 -5.50 0.83 11.70
CA SER A 110 -6.61 0.23 10.96
C SER A 110 -6.18 -0.50 9.68
N THR A 111 -4.99 -0.20 9.14
CA THR A 111 -4.51 -0.80 7.89
C THR A 111 -4.03 -2.23 8.10
N GLN A 112 -4.76 -3.18 7.52
CA GLN A 112 -4.48 -4.62 7.59
C GLN A 112 -3.47 -5.07 6.52
N LEU A 113 -2.28 -4.46 6.54
CA LEU A 113 -1.13 -4.93 5.75
C LEU A 113 -0.07 -5.50 6.70
N ALA A 114 0.42 -6.71 6.40
CA ALA A 114 1.52 -7.31 7.14
C ALA A 114 2.83 -6.52 6.95
N LYS A 115 3.08 -6.04 5.72
CA LYS A 115 4.28 -5.27 5.36
C LYS A 115 3.97 -3.76 5.48
N LYS A 116 4.01 -3.22 6.71
CA LYS A 116 3.90 -1.77 6.99
C LYS A 116 4.96 -1.34 8.00
N ARG A 117 5.57 -0.17 7.80
CA ARG A 117 6.53 0.43 8.72
C ARG A 117 6.15 1.87 8.99
N ARG A 118 6.26 2.27 10.25
CA ARG A 118 6.13 3.65 10.68
C ARG A 118 7.49 4.19 11.06
N VAL A 119 7.82 5.38 10.57
CA VAL A 119 9.05 6.08 10.89
C VAL A 119 8.65 7.45 11.43
N HIS A 120 9.13 7.78 12.63
CA HIS A 120 9.09 9.14 13.16
C HIS A 120 10.49 9.72 12.92
N LEU A 121 10.56 10.88 12.27
CA LEU A 121 11.82 11.61 12.07
C LEU A 121 12.01 12.61 13.20
#